data_AF-A0A225V276-F1
#
_entry.id   AF-A0A225V276-F1
#
_cell.length_a   1.000
_cell.length_b   1.000
_cell.length_c   1.000
_cell.angle_alpha   90.00
_cell.angle_beta   90.00
_cell.angle_gamma   90.00
#
_symmetry.space_group_name_H-M   'P 1'
#
loop_
_entity.id
_entity.type
_entity.pdbx_description
1 polymer ?
#
loop_
_entity_poly.entity_id
_entity_poly.type
_entity_poly.pdbx_seq_one_letter_code
_entity_poly.pdbx_strand_id
1 'polypeptide(L)'
;MTHLECVSSIPEKLVKPVVVLDPDDPTRETPPDEPTRFQPGPESAPLPTPNQDGRDPESCSRNPQSGPLEYQAERWRRIKAHQDEDHRLLNLKKFLRGEVDSFSPAQIRRLMKEADLFVLDSRDVLFRLNHLTQCR
;
A
#
# COMPACT_ATOMS: atom_id res chain seq x y z
N MET A 1 -29.47 -7.81 -29.98
CA MET A 1 -29.48 -6.79 -28.92
C MET A 1 -29.48 -7.51 -27.58
N THR A 2 -28.87 -6.91 -26.54
CA THR A 2 -29.18 -7.08 -25.10
C THR A 2 -29.32 -8.51 -24.53
N HIS A 3 -28.62 -8.92 -23.47
CA HIS A 3 -27.96 -8.15 -22.42
C HIS A 3 -27.02 -9.04 -21.60
N LEU A 4 -26.14 -8.40 -20.82
CA LEU A 4 -25.28 -9.03 -19.83
C LEU A 4 -26.14 -9.46 -18.64
N GLU A 5 -26.17 -10.75 -18.30
CA GLU A 5 -26.91 -11.24 -17.14
C GLU A 5 -26.19 -10.92 -15.82
N CYS A 6 -26.99 -10.56 -14.82
CA CYS A 6 -26.59 -9.84 -13.62
C CYS A 6 -25.48 -10.51 -12.78
N VAL A 7 -24.47 -9.71 -12.39
CA VAL A 7 -23.47 -10.11 -11.40
C VAL A 7 -23.84 -9.56 -10.02
N SER A 8 -23.62 -10.36 -8.98
CA SER A 8 -23.51 -9.95 -7.56
C SER A 8 -24.77 -9.45 -6.85
N SER A 9 -25.33 -10.31 -6.00
CA SER A 9 -26.01 -9.88 -4.76
C SER A 9 -25.27 -10.48 -3.56
N ILE A 10 -24.45 -9.67 -2.89
CA ILE A 10 -23.82 -10.02 -1.61
C ILE A 10 -24.69 -9.44 -0.50
N PRO A 11 -25.34 -10.26 0.36
CA PRO A 11 -26.14 -9.75 1.45
C PRO A 11 -25.25 -9.25 2.60
N GLU A 12 -25.20 -7.94 2.82
CA GLU A 12 -24.56 -7.37 4.00
C GLU A 12 -25.30 -7.81 5.27
N LYS A 13 -24.60 -8.56 6.14
CA LYS A 13 -25.03 -8.77 7.52
C LYS A 13 -24.32 -7.78 8.43
N LEU A 14 -25.00 -6.67 8.71
CA LEU A 14 -24.58 -5.74 9.77
C LEU A 14 -24.31 -6.50 11.08
N VAL A 15 -23.10 -6.33 11.59
CA VAL A 15 -22.75 -6.61 12.98
C VAL A 15 -23.54 -5.65 13.88
N LYS A 16 -24.12 -6.18 14.97
CA LYS A 16 -24.82 -5.38 15.98
C LYS A 16 -23.77 -4.64 16.82
N PRO A 17 -23.89 -3.33 17.06
CA PRO A 17 -22.99 -2.64 17.99
C PRO A 17 -23.18 -3.23 19.39
N VAL A 18 -22.08 -3.46 20.11
CA VAL A 18 -22.14 -3.91 21.50
C VAL A 18 -22.55 -2.72 22.36
N VAL A 19 -23.72 -2.84 23.00
CA VAL A 19 -24.15 -1.89 24.04
C VAL A 19 -23.63 -2.46 25.36
N VAL A 20 -22.69 -1.75 25.97
CA VAL A 20 -22.26 -2.01 27.36
C VAL A 20 -22.78 -0.85 28.21
N LEU A 21 -23.96 -1.06 28.79
CA LEU A 21 -24.40 -0.40 30.01
C LEU A 21 -24.32 -1.47 31.10
N ASP A 22 -23.66 -1.17 32.24
CA ASP A 22 -24.29 -1.14 33.57
C ASP A 22 -23.29 -0.60 34.65
N PRO A 23 -23.67 -0.39 35.94
CA PRO A 23 -23.25 0.81 36.69
C PRO A 23 -22.48 0.49 38.00
N ASP A 24 -22.76 1.27 39.07
CA ASP A 24 -22.18 1.23 40.45
C ASP A 24 -20.76 1.83 40.59
N ASP A 25 -20.40 2.69 41.58
CA ASP A 25 -21.15 3.39 42.66
C ASP A 25 -20.38 4.73 43.04
N PRO A 26 -20.46 5.41 44.21
CA PRO A 26 -20.93 6.81 44.27
C PRO A 26 -19.91 7.81 44.88
N THR A 27 -20.37 9.07 45.09
CA THR A 27 -19.87 10.19 45.95
C THR A 27 -19.87 11.49 45.12
N ARG A 28 -20.94 12.31 45.14
CA ARG A 28 -21.28 13.35 46.14
C ARG A 28 -20.08 14.31 46.32
N GLU A 29 -20.14 15.60 46.00
CA GLU A 29 -20.90 16.66 46.69
C GLU A 29 -21.26 17.85 45.74
N THR A 30 -21.98 18.87 46.23
CA THR A 30 -22.40 20.09 45.48
C THR A 30 -22.60 21.28 46.46
N PRO A 31 -22.91 22.51 45.98
CA PRO A 31 -22.07 23.72 45.78
C PRO A 31 -22.02 24.62 47.06
N PRO A 32 -21.76 25.97 47.07
CA PRO A 32 -21.33 26.93 46.02
C PRO A 32 -20.20 27.91 46.44
N ASP A 33 -19.77 28.82 45.54
CA ASP A 33 -20.01 30.29 45.66
C ASP A 33 -19.70 31.03 44.34
N GLU A 34 -20.45 32.08 44.03
CA GLU A 34 -20.23 33.01 42.90
C GLU A 34 -19.65 34.34 43.45
N PRO A 35 -19.46 35.46 42.69
CA PRO A 35 -19.48 35.66 41.25
C PRO A 35 -18.21 36.36 40.71
N THR A 36 -18.00 36.36 39.39
CA THR A 36 -17.51 37.52 38.62
C THR A 36 -17.66 37.25 37.13
N ARG A 37 -18.56 38.02 36.48
CA ARG A 37 -18.46 38.61 35.12
C ARG A 37 -17.78 37.75 34.02
N PHE A 38 -18.38 37.48 32.86
CA PHE A 38 -19.25 38.36 32.06
C PHE A 38 -20.26 37.57 31.20
N GLN A 39 -21.45 38.15 31.03
CA GLN A 39 -22.33 38.00 29.86
C GLN A 39 -22.18 39.28 29.00
N PRO A 40 -22.63 39.35 27.73
CA PRO A 40 -22.95 38.29 26.76
C PRO A 40 -22.20 38.49 25.41
N GLY A 41 -22.23 37.49 24.52
CA GLY A 41 -21.72 37.64 23.15
C GLY A 41 -22.18 36.53 22.21
N PRO A 42 -23.24 36.73 21.41
CA PRO A 42 -23.65 35.80 20.37
C PRO A 42 -22.95 36.16 19.05
N GLU A 43 -22.19 35.24 18.46
CA GLU A 43 -21.98 35.17 17.00
C GLU A 43 -21.25 33.87 16.64
N SER A 44 -21.73 33.19 15.59
CA SER A 44 -21.06 32.04 15.00
C SER A 44 -19.69 32.44 14.45
N ALA A 45 -18.60 31.89 15.00
CA ALA A 45 -17.30 31.99 14.35
C ALA A 45 -17.38 31.36 12.95
N PRO A 46 -16.97 32.07 11.88
CA PRO A 46 -16.87 31.48 10.55
C PRO A 46 -15.92 30.28 10.60
N LEU A 47 -16.34 29.14 10.04
CA LEU A 47 -15.45 28.00 9.86
C LEU A 47 -14.24 28.48 9.04
N PRO A 48 -13.00 28.14 9.45
CA PRO A 48 -11.84 28.48 8.64
C PRO A 48 -12.00 27.81 7.28
N THR A 49 -11.97 28.62 6.22
CA THR A 49 -11.85 28.12 4.85
C THR A 49 -10.64 27.19 4.80
N PRO A 50 -10.74 25.96 4.25
CA PRO A 50 -9.58 25.09 4.13
C PRO A 50 -8.62 25.74 3.14
N ASN A 51 -7.54 26.34 3.68
CA ASN A 51 -6.50 26.93 2.86
C ASN A 51 -6.00 25.90 1.85
N GLN A 52 -5.97 26.27 0.57
CA GLN A 52 -5.28 25.51 -0.47
C GLN A 52 -3.76 25.75 -0.39
N ASP A 53 -3.19 25.56 0.79
CA ASP A 53 -1.76 25.71 1.03
C ASP A 53 -1.01 24.42 0.64
N GLY A 54 -0.44 24.45 -0.57
CA GLY A 54 0.89 23.88 -0.81
C GLY A 54 1.08 22.36 -0.66
N ARG A 55 0.06 21.53 -0.85
CA ARG A 55 0.29 20.11 -1.18
C ARG A 55 0.33 19.93 -2.69
N ASP A 56 1.54 19.88 -3.22
CA ASP A 56 1.83 19.32 -4.53
C ASP A 56 1.34 17.85 -4.60
N PRO A 57 0.38 17.51 -5.48
CA PRO A 57 -0.11 16.14 -5.66
C PRO A 57 0.46 15.48 -6.93
N GLU A 58 1.49 16.05 -7.57
CA GLU A 58 1.93 15.60 -8.91
C GLU A 58 2.76 14.30 -8.89
N SER A 59 3.22 13.85 -7.72
CA SER A 59 3.92 12.55 -7.57
C SER A 59 2.98 11.33 -7.64
N CYS A 60 1.68 11.54 -7.82
CA CYS A 60 0.77 10.51 -8.32
C CYS A 60 0.01 10.99 -9.56
N SER A 61 0.76 11.25 -10.64
CA SER A 61 0.25 11.07 -12.00
C SER A 61 -0.12 9.60 -12.26
N ARG A 62 -1.23 9.18 -11.63
CA ARG A 62 -2.10 8.13 -12.10
C ARG A 62 -2.74 8.70 -13.35
N ASN A 63 -2.14 8.47 -14.52
CA ASN A 63 -2.80 8.72 -15.80
C ASN A 63 -4.15 7.99 -15.77
N PRO A 64 -5.31 8.66 -15.60
CA PRO A 64 -6.59 7.98 -15.40
C PRO A 64 -7.15 7.41 -16.72
N GLN A 65 -6.37 7.55 -17.80
CA GLN A 65 -6.76 7.38 -19.19
C GLN A 65 -5.74 6.53 -19.97
N SER A 66 -4.66 6.04 -19.33
CA SER A 66 -3.78 5.05 -19.97
C SER A 66 -4.58 3.77 -20.18
N GLY A 67 -4.63 3.28 -21.42
CA GLY A 67 -5.33 2.04 -21.74
C GLY A 67 -4.72 0.81 -21.01
N PRO A 68 -5.39 -0.35 -21.06
CA PRO A 68 -4.95 -1.54 -20.33
C PRO A 68 -3.53 -2.01 -20.70
N LEU A 69 -3.09 -1.75 -21.94
CA LEU A 69 -1.77 -2.14 -22.43
C LEU A 69 -0.68 -1.16 -21.97
N GLU A 70 -0.96 0.13 -22.05
CA GLU A 70 -0.09 1.21 -21.60
C GLU A 70 0.14 1.13 -20.08
N TYR A 71 -0.92 0.85 -19.32
CA TYR A 71 -0.83 0.60 -17.89
C TYR A 71 0.05 -0.61 -17.56
N GLN A 72 -0.06 -1.71 -18.31
CA GLN A 72 0.79 -2.88 -18.13
C GLN A 72 2.25 -2.57 -18.47
N ALA A 73 2.53 -1.91 -19.60
CA ALA A 73 3.87 -1.53 -20.00
C ALA A 73 4.53 -0.61 -18.96
N GLU A 74 3.81 0.39 -18.46
CA GLU A 74 4.25 1.29 -17.40
C GLU A 74 4.50 0.56 -16.07
N ARG A 75 3.62 -0.38 -15.69
CA ARG A 75 3.84 -1.24 -14.51
C ARG A 75 5.11 -2.09 -14.65
N TRP A 76 5.34 -2.71 -15.81
CA TRP A 76 6.55 -3.49 -16.07
C TRP A 76 7.81 -2.61 -16.06
N ARG A 77 7.74 -1.39 -16.60
CA ARG A 77 8.83 -0.40 -16.54
C ARG A 77 9.22 -0.07 -15.09
N ARG A 78 8.24 0.20 -14.22
CA ARG A 78 8.48 0.48 -12.80
C ARG A 78 9.06 -0.71 -12.04
N ILE A 79 8.54 -1.92 -12.28
CA ILE A 79 9.08 -3.16 -11.69
C ILE A 79 10.53 -3.37 -12.11
N LYS A 80 10.84 -3.20 -13.41
CA LYS A 80 12.20 -3.35 -13.91
C LYS A 80 13.15 -2.31 -13.30
N ALA A 81 12.78 -1.02 -13.35
CA ALA A 81 13.60 0.06 -12.79
C ALA A 81 13.98 -0.19 -11.32
N HIS A 82 13.00 -0.59 -10.49
CA HIS A 82 13.25 -0.88 -9.09
C HIS A 82 14.13 -2.12 -8.86
N GLN A 83 14.13 -3.10 -9.76
CA GLN A 83 15.08 -4.23 -9.71
C GLN A 83 16.47 -3.85 -10.20
N ASP A 84 16.59 -2.90 -11.12
CA ASP A 84 17.88 -2.43 -11.64
C ASP A 84 18.61 -1.53 -10.61
N GLU A 85 17.87 -0.90 -9.70
CA GLU A 85 18.37 -0.18 -8.52
C GLU A 85 18.97 -1.11 -7.43
N ASP A 86 18.49 -2.35 -7.28
CA ASP A 86 19.01 -3.30 -6.29
C ASP A 86 20.25 -4.04 -6.82
N HIS A 87 21.44 -3.67 -6.32
CA HIS A 87 22.71 -4.30 -6.68
C HIS A 87 22.76 -5.83 -6.47
N ARG A 88 22.01 -6.41 -5.51
CA ARG A 88 21.93 -7.87 -5.34
C ARG A 88 21.19 -8.48 -6.51
N LEU A 89 20.04 -7.91 -6.88
CA LEU A 89 19.24 -8.38 -8.01
C LEU A 89 19.98 -8.16 -9.34
N LEU A 90 20.67 -7.04 -9.53
CA LEU A 90 21.48 -6.78 -10.72
C LEU A 90 22.60 -7.82 -10.89
N ASN A 91 23.29 -8.19 -9.81
CA ASN A 91 24.29 -9.26 -9.84
C ASN A 91 23.66 -10.63 -10.13
N LEU A 92 22.46 -10.90 -9.63
CA LEU A 92 21.73 -12.12 -9.94
C LEU A 92 21.28 -12.17 -11.41
N LYS A 93 20.84 -11.05 -12.00
CA LYS A 93 20.53 -10.95 -13.44
C LYS A 93 21.77 -11.30 -14.29
N LYS A 94 22.91 -10.68 -14.01
CA LYS A 94 24.19 -10.97 -14.69
C LYS A 94 24.60 -12.44 -14.58
N PHE A 95 24.50 -13.02 -13.38
CA PHE A 95 24.79 -14.43 -13.16
C PHE A 95 23.88 -15.35 -13.99
N LEU A 96 22.56 -15.08 -14.00
CA LEU A 96 21.59 -15.83 -14.80
C LEU A 96 21.73 -15.63 -16.32
N ARG A 97 22.37 -14.54 -16.76
CA ARG A 97 22.79 -14.31 -18.15
C ARG A 97 24.06 -15.06 -18.55
N GLY A 98 24.78 -15.65 -17.59
CA GLY A 98 26.06 -16.31 -17.81
C GLY A 98 27.28 -15.38 -17.74
N GLU A 99 27.13 -14.12 -17.31
CA GLU A 99 28.23 -13.14 -17.16
C GLU A 99 29.09 -13.42 -15.91
N VAL A 100 29.53 -14.66 -15.76
CA VAL A 100 30.14 -15.18 -14.52
C VAL A 100 31.57 -14.69 -14.26
N ASP A 101 32.29 -14.28 -15.30
CA ASP A 101 33.69 -13.82 -15.24
C ASP A 101 33.90 -12.58 -14.34
N SER A 102 32.82 -11.82 -14.12
CA SER A 102 32.82 -10.62 -13.27
C SER A 102 32.74 -10.92 -11.76
N PHE A 103 32.57 -12.19 -11.37
CA PHE A 103 32.35 -12.60 -9.98
C PHE A 103 33.49 -13.42 -9.40
N SER A 104 33.82 -13.17 -8.13
CA SER A 104 34.69 -14.09 -7.37
C SER A 104 34.02 -15.46 -7.17
N PRO A 105 34.81 -16.54 -6.98
CA PRO A 105 34.25 -17.87 -6.68
C PRO A 105 33.33 -17.91 -5.45
N ALA A 106 33.53 -16.99 -4.48
CA ALA A 106 32.65 -16.86 -3.32
C ALA A 106 31.28 -16.24 -3.68
N GLN A 107 31.27 -15.21 -4.54
CA GLN A 107 30.03 -14.63 -5.07
C GLN A 107 29.27 -15.64 -5.93
N ILE A 108 29.94 -16.39 -6.81
CA ILE A 108 29.34 -17.45 -7.63
C ILE A 108 28.59 -18.47 -6.74
N ARG A 109 29.22 -18.99 -5.68
CA ARG A 109 28.57 -19.93 -4.74
C ARG A 109 27.37 -19.34 -3.99
N ARG A 110 27.34 -18.03 -3.75
CA ARG A 110 26.19 -17.33 -3.16
C ARG A 110 25.07 -17.15 -4.19
N LEU A 111 25.40 -16.66 -5.38
CA LEU A 111 24.47 -16.37 -6.46
C LEU A 111 23.80 -17.65 -6.99
N MET A 112 24.53 -18.78 -7.03
CA MET A 112 23.97 -20.10 -7.35
C MET A 112 22.80 -20.47 -6.42
N LYS A 113 22.96 -20.34 -5.09
CA LYS A 113 21.90 -20.62 -4.12
C LYS A 113 20.71 -19.65 -4.22
N GLU A 114 20.96 -18.44 -4.70
CA GLU A 114 19.92 -17.43 -4.91
C GLU A 114 19.19 -17.68 -6.23
N ALA A 115 19.89 -18.13 -7.27
CA ALA A 115 19.35 -18.48 -8.59
C ALA A 115 18.31 -19.60 -8.52
N ASP A 116 18.47 -20.59 -7.64
CA ASP A 116 17.47 -21.64 -7.40
C ASP A 116 16.08 -21.08 -6.97
N LEU A 117 16.03 -19.83 -6.48
CA LEU A 117 14.82 -19.15 -6.01
C LEU A 117 14.23 -18.17 -7.04
N PHE A 118 14.85 -17.94 -8.20
CA PHE A 118 14.43 -16.92 -9.16
C PHE A 118 14.50 -17.39 -10.62
N VAL A 119 13.59 -16.88 -11.44
CA VAL A 119 13.64 -17.02 -12.90
C VAL A 119 13.82 -15.64 -13.52
N LEU A 120 14.74 -15.52 -14.48
CA LEU A 120 14.92 -14.32 -15.30
C LEU A 120 14.08 -14.43 -16.57
N ASP A 121 13.13 -13.51 -16.74
CA ASP A 121 12.33 -13.40 -17.97
C ASP A 121 13.12 -12.68 -19.09
N SER A 122 12.71 -12.95 -20.33
CA SER A 122 13.11 -12.26 -21.58
C SER A 122 13.16 -10.74 -21.48
N ARG A 123 12.24 -10.13 -20.71
CA ARG A 123 12.17 -8.67 -20.44
C ARG A 123 13.16 -8.18 -19.39
N ASP A 124 14.04 -9.05 -18.90
CA ASP A 124 15.07 -8.75 -17.89
C ASP A 124 14.47 -8.38 -16.52
N VAL A 125 13.42 -9.11 -16.14
CA VAL A 125 12.73 -9.01 -14.86
C VAL A 125 12.85 -10.35 -14.13
N LEU A 126 13.25 -10.29 -12.86
CA LEU A 126 13.35 -11.45 -11.98
C LEU A 126 11.99 -11.75 -11.35
N PHE A 127 11.58 -13.02 -11.39
CA PHE A 127 10.41 -13.54 -10.71
C PHE A 127 10.84 -14.51 -9.62
N ARG A 128 10.39 -14.28 -8.37
CA ARG A 128 10.70 -15.17 -7.25
C ARG A 128 9.81 -16.41 -7.31
N LEU A 129 10.43 -17.59 -7.28
CA LEU A 129 9.73 -18.86 -7.14
C LEU A 129 9.26 -19.04 -5.69
N ASN A 130 7.97 -19.31 -5.52
CA ASN A 130 7.43 -19.75 -4.23
C ASN A 130 7.40 -21.28 -4.23
N HIS A 131 8.25 -21.92 -3.44
CA HIS A 131 8.31 -23.37 -3.25
C HIS A 131 7.13 -23.94 -2.41
N LEU A 132 5.98 -23.27 -2.43
CA LEU A 132 4.76 -23.63 -1.69
C LEU A 132 3.94 -24.74 -2.37
N THR A 133 4.59 -25.63 -3.12
CA THR A 133 4.06 -26.93 -3.58
C THR A 133 5.20 -27.88 -3.95
N GLN A 134 6.04 -28.25 -2.97
CA GLN A 134 6.83 -29.48 -3.06
C GLN A 134 6.29 -30.54 -2.08
N CYS A 135 4.98 -30.77 -2.15
CA CYS A 135 4.40 -32.04 -1.71
C CYS A 135 4.96 -33.14 -2.62
N ARG A 136 5.71 -34.06 -2.03
CA ARG A 136 6.37 -35.18 -2.70
C ARG A 136 5.52 -36.43 -2.61
#